data_AF-A0A7W1V0L1-F1
#
_entry.id   AF-A0A7W1V0L1-F1
#
_cell.length_a   1.000
_cell.length_b   1.000
_cell.length_c   1.000
_cell.angle_alpha   90.00
_cell.angle_beta   90.00
_cell.angle_gamma   90.00
#
_symmetry.space_group_name_H-M   'P 1'
#
loop_
_entity.id
_entity.type
_entity.pdbx_description
1 polymer ?
#
loop_
_entity_poly.entity_id
_entity_poly.type
_entity_poly.pdbx_seq_one_letter_code
_entity_poly.pdbx_strand_id
1 'polypeptide(L)'
;MKIQATYIANLFEYASYKSISEEVLRNCLIEKGIDVCNQNNTVTETDYLNVFDAIHKTSADENFGIHYGCYLNIKALGFIVQISLNASSIKQAVFILQNYLQDTFPLVSLEVEENKRKYILSLTSKIKNVKLRNQVLDFVFCFIYRELKLMLSNELIPELEVSNSNNVEFEKSLNV
;
A
#
# COMPACT_ATOMS: atom_id res chain seq x y z
N MET A 1 14.60 6.08 7.21
CA MET A 1 14.67 4.83 6.42
C MET A 1 14.59 5.20 4.94
N LYS A 2 15.04 4.32 4.04
CA LYS A 2 15.02 4.56 2.60
C LYS A 2 13.86 3.78 1.97
N ILE A 3 13.14 4.41 1.06
CA ILE A 3 12.02 3.83 0.30
C ILE A 3 12.44 3.80 -1.17
N GLN A 4 12.08 2.77 -1.92
CA GLN A 4 12.40 2.71 -3.35
C GLN A 4 11.70 3.86 -4.10
N ALA A 5 12.42 4.51 -5.02
CA ALA A 5 11.87 5.65 -5.76
C ALA A 5 10.71 5.26 -6.68
N THR A 6 10.60 3.98 -7.06
CA THR A 6 9.49 3.42 -7.83
C THR A 6 8.12 3.58 -7.15
N TYR A 7 8.08 3.68 -5.81
CA TYR A 7 6.85 4.02 -5.11
C TYR A 7 6.39 5.46 -5.38
N ILE A 8 7.32 6.39 -5.62
CA ILE A 8 6.99 7.74 -6.09
C ILE A 8 6.49 7.69 -7.53
N ALA A 9 7.09 6.86 -8.40
CA ALA A 9 6.61 6.69 -9.76
C ALA A 9 5.14 6.22 -9.80
N ASN A 10 4.77 5.25 -8.94
CA ASN A 10 3.37 4.81 -8.81
C ASN A 10 2.44 5.95 -8.33
N LEU A 11 2.91 6.82 -7.44
CA LEU A 11 2.16 8.00 -7.01
C LEU A 11 2.02 9.02 -8.13
N PHE A 12 3.05 9.23 -8.95
CA PHE A 12 3.00 10.12 -10.11
C PHE A 12 2.04 9.60 -11.18
N GLU A 13 2.03 8.28 -11.42
CA GLU A 13 1.08 7.66 -12.34
C GLU A 13 -0.36 7.88 -11.88
N TYR A 14 -0.64 7.66 -10.59
CA TYR A 14 -1.96 7.92 -10.02
C TYR A 14 -2.33 9.41 -10.05
N ALA A 15 -1.38 10.29 -9.76
CA ALA A 15 -1.57 11.72 -9.84
C ALA A 15 -1.91 12.17 -11.27
N SER A 16 -1.24 11.60 -12.27
CA SER A 16 -1.54 11.83 -13.68
C SER A 16 -2.97 11.41 -14.02
N TYR A 17 -3.42 10.25 -13.54
CA TYR A 17 -4.82 9.80 -13.66
C TYR A 17 -5.82 10.78 -13.03
N LYS A 18 -5.42 11.49 -11.96
CA LYS A 18 -6.20 12.55 -11.30
C LYS A 18 -5.96 13.96 -11.88
N SER A 19 -5.26 14.07 -13.01
CA SER A 19 -4.91 15.35 -13.66
C SER A 19 -4.05 16.28 -12.80
N ILE A 20 -3.25 15.74 -11.89
CA ILE A 20 -2.29 16.49 -11.07
C ILE A 20 -0.94 16.48 -11.78
N SER A 21 -0.37 17.67 -11.99
CA SER A 21 0.93 17.81 -12.68
C SER A 21 2.07 17.22 -11.86
N GLU A 22 2.91 16.41 -12.51
CA GLU A 22 4.13 15.88 -11.92
C GLU A 22 5.09 16.99 -11.45
N GLU A 23 5.14 18.13 -12.17
CA GLU A 23 5.98 19.28 -11.81
C GLU A 23 5.65 19.80 -10.40
N VAL A 24 4.37 19.82 -10.05
CA VAL A 24 3.91 20.23 -8.71
C VAL A 24 4.43 19.24 -7.65
N LEU A 25 4.36 17.95 -7.94
CA LEU A 25 4.79 16.89 -7.01
C LEU A 25 6.31 16.80 -6.87
N ARG A 26 7.07 17.10 -7.93
CA ARG A 26 8.54 17.18 -7.85
C ARG A 26 9.01 18.25 -6.88
N ASN A 27 8.21 19.29 -6.62
CA ASN A 27 8.53 20.28 -5.59
C ASN A 27 8.41 19.76 -4.15
N CYS A 28 7.79 18.59 -3.95
CA CYS A 28 7.70 17.93 -2.66
C CYS A 28 8.92 17.04 -2.35
N LEU A 29 9.79 16.81 -3.34
CA LEU A 29 11.01 16.02 -3.22
C LEU A 29 12.20 16.91 -2.89
N ILE A 30 13.09 16.44 -2.01
CA ILE A 30 14.39 17.06 -1.77
C ILE A 30 15.21 17.10 -3.07
N GLU A 31 15.30 15.97 -3.78
CA GLU A 31 15.98 15.85 -5.07
C GLU A 31 14.95 15.84 -6.21
N LYS A 32 14.61 17.02 -6.72
CA LYS A 32 13.56 17.17 -7.76
C LYS A 32 13.85 16.41 -9.06
N GLY A 33 15.13 16.24 -9.39
CA GLY A 33 15.62 15.61 -10.61
C GLY A 33 15.82 14.09 -10.51
N ILE A 34 15.49 13.47 -9.38
CA ILE A 34 15.65 12.03 -9.20
C ILE A 34 14.83 11.28 -10.26
N ASP A 35 15.46 10.26 -10.85
CA ASP A 35 14.78 9.30 -11.71
C ASP A 35 14.00 8.33 -10.82
N VAL A 36 12.70 8.57 -10.69
CA VAL A 36 11.77 7.76 -9.89
C VAL A 36 11.47 6.41 -10.51
N CYS A 37 11.80 6.19 -11.79
CA CYS A 37 11.57 4.93 -12.48
C CYS A 37 12.74 3.94 -12.28
N ASN A 38 13.90 4.41 -11.81
CA ASN A 38 15.06 3.56 -11.55
C ASN A 38 14.94 2.82 -10.20
N GLN A 39 14.90 1.49 -10.25
CA GLN A 39 14.77 0.62 -9.06
C GLN A 39 15.94 0.72 -8.07
N ASN A 40 17.11 1.20 -8.51
CA ASN A 40 18.27 1.40 -7.63
C ASN A 40 18.20 2.72 -6.86
N ASN A 41 17.30 3.61 -7.24
CA ASN A 41 17.13 4.90 -6.57
C ASN A 41 16.22 4.76 -5.34
N THR A 42 16.52 5.56 -4.33
CA THR A 42 15.74 5.59 -3.08
C THR A 42 15.44 7.01 -2.66
N VAL A 43 14.29 7.22 -2.03
CA VAL A 43 13.87 8.48 -1.42
C VAL A 43 13.75 8.34 0.09
N THR A 44 13.65 9.47 0.79
CA THR A 44 13.37 9.46 2.23
C THR A 44 11.88 9.18 2.49
N GLU A 45 11.58 8.71 3.71
CA GLU A 45 10.19 8.64 4.20
C GLU A 45 9.48 9.99 4.10
N THR A 46 10.18 11.09 4.42
CA THR A 46 9.61 12.43 4.36
C THR A 46 9.24 12.83 2.93
N ASP A 47 10.11 12.55 1.95
CA ASP A 47 9.81 12.79 0.52
C ASP A 47 8.55 12.03 0.09
N TYR A 48 8.47 10.74 0.43
CA TYR A 48 7.31 9.91 0.09
C TYR A 48 6.03 10.45 0.72
N LEU A 49 6.04 10.73 2.01
CA LEU A 49 4.88 11.26 2.72
C LEU A 49 4.46 12.64 2.22
N ASN A 50 5.41 13.49 1.83
CA ASN A 50 5.11 14.81 1.26
C ASN A 50 4.41 14.68 -0.10
N VAL A 51 4.89 13.81 -0.99
CA VAL A 51 4.24 13.57 -2.28
C VAL A 51 2.86 12.95 -2.07
N PHE A 52 2.74 11.94 -1.22
CA PHE A 52 1.48 11.28 -0.91
C PHE A 52 0.44 12.28 -0.35
N ASP A 53 0.83 13.10 0.62
CA ASP A 53 -0.05 14.11 1.23
C ASP A 53 -0.41 15.24 0.25
N ALA A 54 0.52 15.63 -0.64
CA ALA A 54 0.25 16.62 -1.68
C ALA A 54 -0.85 16.12 -2.62
N ILE A 55 -0.78 14.88 -3.10
CA ILE A 55 -1.80 14.30 -3.99
C ILE A 55 -3.15 14.24 -3.26
N HIS A 56 -3.18 13.69 -2.04
CA HIS A 56 -4.40 13.60 -1.23
C HIS A 56 -5.07 14.97 -1.02
N LYS A 57 -4.29 16.01 -0.71
CA LYS A 57 -4.80 17.37 -0.52
C LYS A 57 -5.32 17.98 -1.82
N THR A 58 -4.59 17.81 -2.92
CA THR A 58 -4.97 18.37 -4.22
C THR A 58 -6.17 17.66 -4.83
N SER A 59 -6.30 16.35 -4.64
CA SER A 59 -7.42 15.57 -5.18
C SER A 59 -8.72 15.76 -4.41
N ALA A 60 -8.67 16.34 -3.19
CA ALA A 60 -9.80 16.47 -2.27
C ALA A 60 -10.57 15.14 -2.07
N ASP A 61 -9.84 14.03 -2.09
CA ASP A 61 -10.40 12.67 -2.05
C ASP A 61 -10.34 12.14 -0.61
N GLU A 62 -11.49 12.06 0.07
CA GLU A 62 -11.55 11.62 1.46
C GLU A 62 -11.14 10.14 1.64
N ASN A 63 -11.26 9.34 0.58
CA ASN A 63 -10.92 7.93 0.54
C ASN A 63 -9.69 7.67 -0.35
N PHE A 64 -8.81 8.66 -0.47
CA PHE A 64 -7.60 8.62 -1.31
C PHE A 64 -6.81 7.32 -1.18
N GLY A 65 -6.57 6.84 0.04
CA GLY A 65 -5.82 5.62 0.32
C GLY A 65 -6.50 4.38 -0.27
N ILE A 66 -7.81 4.24 -0.09
CA ILE A 66 -8.60 3.14 -0.65
C ILE A 66 -8.52 3.17 -2.18
N HIS A 67 -8.79 4.33 -2.78
CA HIS A 67 -8.79 4.49 -4.24
C HIS A 67 -7.40 4.30 -4.85
N TYR A 68 -6.35 4.80 -4.20
CA TYR A 68 -4.98 4.59 -4.62
C TYR A 68 -4.57 3.12 -4.52
N GLY A 69 -4.90 2.45 -3.39
CA GLY A 69 -4.62 1.03 -3.20
C GLY A 69 -5.35 0.13 -4.21
N CYS A 70 -6.54 0.52 -4.64
CA CYS A 70 -7.28 -0.18 -5.70
C CYS A 70 -6.74 0.13 -7.10
N TYR A 71 -6.21 1.34 -7.32
CA TYR A 71 -5.55 1.73 -8.57
C TYR A 71 -4.24 0.98 -8.78
N LEU A 72 -3.46 0.77 -7.71
CA LEU A 72 -2.20 0.04 -7.79
C LEU A 72 -2.43 -1.30 -8.48
N ASN A 73 -1.74 -1.48 -9.61
CA ASN A 73 -1.82 -2.71 -10.36
C ASN A 73 -1.03 -3.78 -9.60
N ILE A 74 -1.64 -4.94 -9.42
CA ILE A 74 -1.00 -6.18 -8.94
C ILE A 74 0.35 -6.45 -9.64
N LYS A 75 0.44 -6.13 -10.94
CA LYS A 75 1.68 -6.25 -11.73
C LYS A 75 2.77 -5.26 -11.34
N ALA A 76 2.41 -4.08 -10.84
CA ALA A 76 3.37 -3.01 -10.50
C ALA A 76 4.25 -3.37 -9.29
N LEU A 77 3.89 -4.40 -8.52
CA LEU A 77 4.64 -4.83 -7.34
C LEU A 77 5.29 -6.21 -7.48
N GLY A 78 5.02 -6.96 -8.56
CA GLY A 78 5.61 -8.29 -8.80
C GLY A 78 5.36 -9.30 -7.68
N PHE A 79 4.47 -8.97 -6.74
CA PHE A 79 4.47 -9.52 -5.40
C PHE A 79 3.65 -10.82 -5.32
N ILE A 80 2.46 -10.88 -5.92
CA ILE A 80 1.72 -12.16 -6.10
C ILE A 80 2.60 -13.23 -6.74
N VAL A 81 3.38 -12.90 -7.77
CA VAL A 81 4.24 -13.90 -8.43
C VAL A 81 5.27 -14.45 -7.44
N GLN A 82 5.89 -13.60 -6.63
CA GLN A 82 6.82 -14.06 -5.60
C GLN A 82 6.13 -14.91 -4.53
N ILE A 83 4.95 -14.54 -4.04
CA ILE A 83 4.27 -15.36 -3.04
C ILE A 83 3.78 -16.67 -3.66
N SER A 84 3.13 -16.63 -4.83
CA SER A 84 2.58 -17.81 -5.51
C SER A 84 3.64 -18.82 -5.94
N LEU A 85 4.85 -18.37 -6.30
CA LEU A 85 5.95 -19.29 -6.65
C LEU A 85 6.65 -19.89 -5.43
N ASN A 86 6.67 -19.18 -4.29
CA ASN A 86 7.50 -19.56 -3.14
C ASN A 86 6.71 -20.07 -1.92
N ALA A 87 5.40 -19.83 -1.86
CA ALA A 87 4.57 -20.28 -0.74
C ALA A 87 3.92 -21.64 -1.02
N SER A 88 4.22 -22.62 -0.17
CA SER A 88 3.55 -23.92 -0.16
C SER A 88 2.43 -24.03 0.88
N SER A 89 2.21 -22.97 1.67
CA SER A 89 1.14 -22.88 2.67
C SER A 89 0.78 -21.42 2.96
N ILE A 90 -0.41 -21.17 3.52
CA ILE A 90 -0.85 -19.82 3.91
C ILE A 90 0.10 -19.17 4.92
N LYS A 91 0.67 -19.96 5.84
CA LYS A 91 1.66 -19.49 6.80
C LYS A 91 2.91 -18.95 6.13
N GLN A 92 3.41 -19.64 5.10
CA GLN A 92 4.53 -19.14 4.31
C GLN A 92 4.15 -17.92 3.49
N ALA A 93 2.95 -17.88 2.91
CA ALA A 93 2.46 -16.74 2.16
C ALA A 93 2.43 -15.47 3.02
N VAL A 94 1.87 -15.57 4.22
CA VAL A 94 1.81 -14.47 5.20
C VAL A 94 3.21 -14.06 5.65
N PHE A 95 4.12 -15.01 5.86
CA PHE A 95 5.51 -14.71 6.21
C PHE A 95 6.25 -13.95 5.09
N ILE A 96 6.08 -14.37 3.84
CA ILE A 96 6.65 -13.67 2.67
C ILE A 96 6.10 -12.24 2.58
N LEU A 97 4.80 -12.06 2.81
CA LEU A 97 4.16 -10.74 2.86
C LEU A 97 4.69 -9.85 3.97
N GLN A 98 4.88 -10.39 5.17
CA GLN A 98 5.44 -9.63 6.28
C GLN A 98 6.86 -9.12 5.96
N ASN A 99 7.73 -9.99 5.46
CA ASN A 99 9.11 -9.61 5.11
C ASN A 99 9.14 -8.59 3.96
N TYR A 100 8.33 -8.82 2.93
CA TYR A 100 8.26 -7.90 1.80
C TYR A 100 7.85 -6.49 2.23
N LEU A 101 6.82 -6.35 3.07
CA LEU A 101 6.41 -5.03 3.57
C LEU A 101 7.49 -4.37 4.41
N GLN A 102 8.17 -5.13 5.27
CA GLN A 102 9.28 -4.61 6.08
C GLN A 102 10.44 -4.10 5.22
N ASP A 103 10.80 -4.84 4.18
CA ASP A 103 11.94 -4.52 3.31
C ASP A 103 11.65 -3.37 2.35
N THR A 104 10.43 -3.32 1.83
CA THR A 104 10.09 -2.42 0.73
C THR A 104 9.30 -1.20 1.16
N PHE A 105 8.48 -1.30 2.20
CA PHE A 105 7.61 -0.21 2.65
C PHE A 105 7.63 -0.05 4.18
N PRO A 106 8.74 0.46 4.75
CA PRO A 106 8.98 0.50 6.19
C PRO A 106 8.06 1.44 6.99
N LEU A 107 7.08 2.08 6.35
CA LEU A 107 6.10 2.97 6.99
C LEU A 107 4.96 2.22 7.66
N VAL A 108 4.75 0.96 7.27
CA VAL A 108 3.69 0.10 7.80
C VAL A 108 4.32 -1.19 8.28
N SER A 109 3.88 -1.65 9.44
CA SER A 109 4.25 -2.94 10.01
C SER A 109 3.03 -3.86 9.95
N LEU A 110 3.28 -5.11 9.58
CA LEU A 110 2.28 -6.17 9.58
C LEU A 110 2.53 -7.08 10.78
N GLU A 111 1.59 -7.12 11.71
CA GLU A 111 1.56 -8.06 12.83
C GLU A 111 0.63 -9.23 12.49
N VAL A 112 1.02 -10.44 12.88
CA VAL A 112 0.30 -11.66 12.54
C VAL A 112 0.00 -12.43 13.80
N GLU A 113 -1.28 -12.68 14.05
CA GLU A 113 -1.75 -13.57 15.10
C GLU A 113 -2.40 -14.81 14.46
N GLU A 114 -1.90 -15.99 14.82
CA GLU A 114 -2.46 -17.26 14.39
C GLU A 114 -3.20 -17.91 15.56
N ASN A 115 -4.47 -18.24 15.36
CA ASN A 115 -5.19 -19.15 16.25
C ASN A 115 -5.71 -20.36 15.46
N LYS A 116 -6.30 -21.33 16.15
CA LYS A 116 -6.74 -22.61 15.55
C LYS A 116 -7.73 -22.47 14.39
N ARG A 117 -8.37 -21.30 14.19
CA ARG A 117 -9.45 -21.09 13.21
C ARG A 117 -9.22 -19.94 12.24
N LYS A 118 -8.35 -18.98 12.56
CA LYS A 118 -8.11 -17.80 11.73
C LYS A 118 -6.67 -17.29 11.85
N TYR A 119 -6.23 -16.65 10.77
CA TYR A 119 -5.08 -15.74 10.76
C TYR A 119 -5.60 -14.31 10.84
N ILE A 120 -5.14 -13.56 11.83
CA ILE A 120 -5.41 -12.13 11.96
C ILE A 120 -4.17 -11.39 11.49
N LEU A 121 -4.35 -10.52 10.51
CA LEU A 121 -3.31 -9.67 9.96
C LEU A 121 -3.63 -8.23 10.36
N SER A 122 -2.79 -7.64 11.22
CA SER A 122 -2.99 -6.30 11.77
C SER A 122 -1.95 -5.34 11.22
N LEU A 123 -2.40 -4.23 10.63
CA LEU A 123 -1.52 -3.18 10.12
C LEU A 123 -1.34 -2.07 11.15
N THR A 124 -0.09 -1.71 11.40
CA THR A 124 0.27 -0.61 12.29
C THR A 124 1.23 0.36 11.59
N SER A 125 1.27 1.62 12.01
CA SER A 125 2.16 2.62 11.42
C SER A 125 2.62 3.64 12.45
N LYS A 126 3.88 4.07 12.33
CA LYS A 126 4.50 5.08 13.19
C LYS A 126 4.24 6.52 12.72
N ILE A 127 3.50 6.71 11.63
CA ILE A 127 3.16 8.04 11.11
C ILE A 127 2.38 8.82 12.17
N LYS A 128 2.87 10.01 12.52
CA LYS A 128 2.30 10.84 13.60
C LYS A 128 0.97 11.49 13.21
N ASN A 129 0.85 11.96 11.97
CA ASN A 129 -0.38 12.59 11.48
C ASN A 129 -1.46 11.52 11.28
N VAL A 130 -2.53 11.58 12.07
CA VAL A 130 -3.60 10.57 12.08
C VAL A 130 -4.28 10.44 10.72
N LYS A 131 -4.59 11.56 10.06
CA LYS A 131 -5.29 11.53 8.76
C LYS A 131 -4.41 10.87 7.70
N LEU A 132 -3.16 11.31 7.60
CA LEU A 132 -2.19 10.75 6.65
C LEU A 132 -1.90 9.27 6.95
N ARG A 133 -1.75 8.93 8.24
CA ARG A 133 -1.57 7.54 8.69
C ARG A 133 -2.71 6.65 8.22
N ASN A 134 -3.96 7.09 8.40
CA ASN A 134 -5.13 6.31 7.99
C ASN A 134 -5.11 6.06 6.48
N GLN A 135 -4.87 7.11 5.67
CA GLN A 135 -4.78 6.95 4.20
C GLN A 135 -3.64 6.00 3.77
N VAL A 136 -2.50 6.03 4.46
CA VAL A 136 -1.40 5.10 4.23
C VAL A 136 -1.80 3.67 4.59
N LEU A 137 -2.44 3.47 5.74
CA LEU A 137 -2.93 2.16 6.16
C LEU A 137 -4.00 1.63 5.21
N ASP A 138 -4.92 2.47 4.76
CA ASP A 138 -6.02 2.10 3.86
C ASP A 138 -5.50 1.55 2.53
N PHE A 139 -4.49 2.20 1.92
CA PHE A 139 -3.96 1.69 0.65
C PHE A 139 -3.19 0.38 0.84
N VAL A 140 -2.39 0.25 1.91
CA VAL A 140 -1.64 -0.99 2.20
C VAL A 140 -2.62 -2.11 2.50
N PHE A 141 -3.71 -1.81 3.19
CA PHE A 141 -4.79 -2.74 3.43
C PHE A 141 -5.42 -3.23 2.12
N CYS A 142 -5.84 -2.31 1.22
CA CYS A 142 -6.39 -2.66 -0.09
C CYS A 142 -5.42 -3.52 -0.91
N PHE A 143 -4.14 -3.18 -0.88
CA PHE A 143 -3.10 -3.97 -1.53
C PHE A 143 -3.07 -5.39 -0.97
N ILE A 144 -2.86 -5.56 0.33
CA ILE A 144 -2.76 -6.88 0.98
C ILE A 144 -4.02 -7.71 0.73
N TYR A 145 -5.20 -7.12 0.92
CA TYR A 145 -6.47 -7.82 0.75
C TYR A 145 -6.60 -8.39 -0.66
N ARG A 146 -6.28 -7.61 -1.69
CA ARG A 146 -6.36 -8.04 -3.10
C ARG A 146 -5.34 -9.13 -3.41
N GLU A 147 -4.12 -8.99 -2.92
CA GLU A 147 -3.05 -9.97 -3.14
C GLU A 147 -3.41 -11.31 -2.48
N LEU A 148 -3.90 -11.29 -1.24
CA LEU A 148 -4.34 -12.50 -0.55
C LEU A 148 -5.57 -13.12 -1.22
N LYS A 149 -6.59 -12.34 -1.58
CA LYS A 149 -7.80 -12.84 -2.24
C LYS A 149 -7.50 -13.60 -3.55
N LEU A 150 -6.42 -13.23 -4.25
CA LEU A 150 -5.98 -13.93 -5.46
C LEU A 150 -5.22 -15.23 -5.21
N MET A 151 -4.72 -15.41 -3.99
CA MET A 151 -3.96 -16.60 -3.59
C MET A 151 -4.78 -17.62 -2.82
N LEU A 152 -5.79 -17.16 -2.09
CA LEU A 152 -6.58 -18.01 -1.21
C LEU A 152 -7.49 -18.92 -2.04
N SER A 153 -7.57 -20.19 -1.64
CA SER A 153 -8.59 -21.11 -2.11
C SER A 153 -9.96 -20.71 -1.54
N ASN A 154 -11.03 -21.26 -2.11
CA ASN A 154 -12.42 -21.03 -1.63
C ASN A 154 -12.66 -21.44 -0.16
N GLU A 155 -11.69 -22.08 0.51
CA GLU A 155 -11.77 -22.51 1.91
C GLU A 155 -11.33 -21.43 2.90
N LEU A 156 -10.58 -20.42 2.44
CA LEU A 156 -10.11 -19.30 3.25
C LEU A 156 -10.74 -18.02 2.73
N ILE A 157 -11.76 -17.54 3.43
CA ILE A 157 -12.49 -16.33 3.06
C ILE A 157 -11.87 -15.15 3.83
N PRO A 158 -11.26 -14.16 3.15
CA PRO A 158 -10.71 -13.01 3.83
C PRO A 158 -11.84 -12.09 4.32
N GLU A 159 -11.89 -11.85 5.63
CA GLU A 159 -12.83 -10.94 6.28
C GLU A 159 -12.19 -9.56 6.47
N LEU A 160 -13.00 -8.51 6.30
CA LEU A 160 -12.60 -7.12 6.47
C LEU A 160 -12.88 -6.68 7.91
N GLU A 161 -11.85 -6.26 8.64
CA GLU A 161 -12.00 -5.61 9.94
C GLU A 161 -11.29 -4.26 9.90
N VAL A 162 -12.07 -3.18 9.80
CA VAL A 162 -11.57 -1.80 9.79
C VAL A 162 -12.04 -1.06 11.03
N SER A 163 -11.13 -0.35 11.67
CA SER A 163 -11.41 0.39 12.91
C SER A 163 -12.16 1.71 12.70
N ASN A 164 -12.39 2.12 11.45
CA ASN A 164 -13.01 3.39 11.07
C ASN A 164 -14.35 3.22 10.34
N SER A 165 -15.14 4.28 10.31
CA SER A 165 -16.47 4.42 9.68
C SER A 165 -16.51 4.27 8.14
N ASN A 166 -15.41 3.92 7.48
CA ASN A 166 -15.30 3.85 6.02
C ASN A 166 -15.56 2.45 5.45
N ASN A 167 -16.16 1.55 6.23
CA ASN A 167 -16.41 0.16 5.81
C ASN A 167 -17.15 0.07 4.47
N VAL A 168 -18.08 1.01 4.22
CA VAL A 168 -18.86 1.07 2.97
C VAL A 168 -17.98 1.27 1.73
N GLU A 169 -16.96 2.14 1.78
CA GLU A 169 -16.11 2.38 0.61
C GLU A 169 -15.15 1.21 0.37
N PHE A 170 -14.73 0.52 1.44
CA PHE A 170 -13.95 -0.72 1.32
C PHE A 170 -14.77 -1.83 0.64
N GLU A 171 -15.98 -2.11 1.13
CA GLU A 171 -16.89 -3.10 0.55
C GLU A 171 -17.13 -2.83 -0.95
N LYS A 172 -17.43 -1.57 -1.28
CA LYS A 172 -17.63 -1.12 -2.66
C LYS A 172 -16.38 -1.26 -3.54
N SER A 173 -15.21 -0.85 -3.04
CA SER A 173 -13.98 -0.82 -3.84
C SER A 173 -13.36 -2.22 -4.01
N LEU A 174 -13.52 -3.09 -3.02
CA LEU A 174 -12.92 -4.43 -2.99
C LEU A 174 -13.90 -5.53 -3.46
N ASN A 175 -15.15 -5.16 -3.77
CA ASN A 175 -16.25 -6.06 -4.14
C ASN A 175 -16.38 -7.20 -3.11
N VAL A 176 -16.67 -6.82 -1.87
CA VAL A 176 -16.83 -7.70 -0.71
C VAL A 176 -18.23 -7.53 -0.15
#